data_AF-A0A6A7BR08-F1
#
_entry.id   AF-A0A6A7BR08-F1
#
_cell.length_a   1.000
_cell.length_b   1.000
_cell.length_c   1.000
_cell.angle_alpha   90.00
_cell.angle_beta   90.00
_cell.angle_gamma   90.00
#
_symmetry.space_group_name_H-M   'P 1'
#
loop_
_entity.id
_entity.type
_entity.pdbx_description
1 polymer ?
#
loop_
_entity_poly.entity_id
_entity_poly.type
_entity_poly.pdbx_seq_one_letter_code
_entity_poly.pdbx_strand_id
1 'polypeptide(L)'
;MPLRLKLITTDASSTFIVGTEERENIPPESLIVSSKPERPKTNYYRRLPLDDPRSIYWRKELATRFVREQHLSNSNNPSSGCPTSSVPSSNRRASTNSVSNPSTATHPPSTGLASTHQSVTLPKFILTDFPPGYTLWEYVTVANGKHRVRKDFYLYGHPHGVSRRYKSPNHFLPHLCWLSKGMVGKCGCLPCNGRY
;
A
#
# COMPACT_ATOMS: atom_id res chain seq x y z
N MET A 1 27.98 12.12 -1.05
CA MET A 1 27.07 12.81 -0.10
C MET A 1 25.63 12.54 -0.54
N PRO A 2 24.79 11.94 0.31
CA PRO A 2 23.47 11.38 -0.04
C PRO A 2 22.40 12.47 -0.27
N LEU A 3 21.39 12.10 -1.05
CA LEU A 3 20.39 12.98 -1.65
C LEU A 3 19.72 13.94 -0.64
N ARG A 4 19.92 15.23 -0.89
CA ARG A 4 19.34 16.35 -0.17
C ARG A 4 17.92 16.56 -0.70
N LEU A 5 16.93 16.49 0.20
CA LEU A 5 15.60 17.04 -0.07
C LEU A 5 15.70 18.52 -0.46
N LYS A 6 14.83 18.91 -1.39
CA LYS A 6 14.62 20.22 -2.05
C LYS A 6 15.47 20.45 -3.29
N LEU A 7 14.82 20.40 -4.46
CA LEU A 7 15.07 21.37 -5.53
C LEU A 7 13.73 21.80 -6.14
N ILE A 8 13.46 23.09 -5.98
CA ILE A 8 12.52 23.87 -6.79
C ILE A 8 13.17 23.98 -8.18
N THR A 9 12.44 23.64 -9.23
CA THR A 9 12.80 24.05 -10.59
C THR A 9 11.55 24.60 -11.27
N THR A 10 11.59 25.91 -11.49
CA THR A 10 10.74 26.64 -12.42
C THR A 10 11.20 26.31 -13.83
N ASP A 11 10.50 25.42 -14.53
CA ASP A 11 10.24 25.56 -15.95
C ASP A 11 9.09 24.61 -16.33
N ALA A 12 8.02 25.18 -16.87
CA ALA A 12 6.95 24.40 -17.48
C ALA A 12 6.40 25.19 -18.66
N SER A 13 7.23 25.35 -19.69
CA SER A 13 6.71 25.27 -21.06
C SER A 13 6.25 23.83 -21.32
N SER A 14 5.02 23.52 -20.91
CA SER A 14 4.35 22.30 -21.33
C SER A 14 2.87 22.61 -21.51
N THR A 15 2.44 22.56 -22.77
CA THR A 15 1.09 22.77 -23.26
C THR A 15 0.10 21.95 -22.43
N PHE A 16 -0.69 22.63 -21.61
CA PHE A 16 -1.83 22.07 -20.92
C PHE A 16 -2.88 21.68 -21.95
N ILE A 17 -3.17 20.38 -22.07
CA ILE A 17 -4.42 19.96 -22.69
C ILE A 17 -5.54 20.36 -21.73
N VAL A 18 -6.19 21.47 -22.06
CA VAL A 18 -7.43 21.93 -21.44
C VAL A 18 -8.56 21.03 -21.96
N GLY A 19 -9.15 20.27 -21.05
CA GLY A 19 -10.34 19.44 -21.24
C GLY A 19 -10.35 18.37 -20.16
N THR A 20 -11.29 18.28 -19.23
CA THR A 20 -12.67 18.77 -19.13
C THR A 20 -13.01 18.71 -17.64
N GLU A 21 -13.59 19.76 -17.05
CA GLU A 21 -14.02 19.85 -15.64
C GLU A 21 -13.01 19.32 -14.61
N GLU A 22 -12.28 20.25 -13.99
CA GLU A 22 -11.42 20.02 -12.83
C GLU A 22 -12.28 19.67 -11.59
N ARG A 23 -13.03 18.56 -11.66
CA ARG A 23 -13.61 17.95 -10.47
C ARG A 23 -12.44 17.48 -9.64
N GLU A 24 -12.17 18.24 -8.59
CA GLU A 24 -11.18 17.92 -7.57
C GLU A 24 -11.28 16.41 -7.28
N ASN A 25 -10.17 15.68 -7.37
CA ASN A 25 -10.17 14.22 -7.22
C ASN A 25 -10.32 13.88 -5.75
N ILE A 26 -11.53 14.07 -5.23
CA ILE A 26 -11.93 13.92 -3.83
C ILE A 26 -13.22 13.09 -3.77
N PRO A 27 -13.65 12.64 -2.58
CA PRO A 27 -14.93 11.96 -2.43
C PRO A 27 -16.12 12.82 -2.88
N PRO A 28 -17.31 12.23 -3.09
CA PRO A 28 -18.53 13.00 -3.36
C PRO A 28 -18.79 14.04 -2.26
N GLU A 29 -18.88 15.30 -2.66
CA GLU A 29 -18.96 16.45 -1.74
C GLU A 29 -20.14 16.35 -0.77
N SER A 30 -21.28 15.83 -1.24
CA SER A 30 -22.48 15.61 -0.42
C SER A 30 -22.28 14.66 0.77
N LEU A 31 -21.21 13.87 0.77
CA LEU A 31 -20.87 12.95 1.85
C LEU A 31 -19.67 13.42 2.68
N ILE A 32 -19.04 14.54 2.34
CA ILE A 32 -17.88 15.07 3.07
C ILE A 32 -18.37 15.80 4.33
N VAL A 33 -17.74 15.49 5.47
CA VAL A 33 -17.95 16.20 6.73
C VAL A 33 -16.63 16.73 7.28
N SER A 34 -16.65 17.94 7.83
CA SER A 34 -15.45 18.57 8.40
C SER A 34 -15.04 17.97 9.74
N SER A 35 -16.00 17.48 10.53
CA SER A 35 -15.77 16.88 11.85
C SER A 35 -16.56 15.58 12.00
N LYS A 36 -16.17 14.76 12.99
CA LYS A 36 -16.88 13.52 13.29
C LYS A 36 -18.28 13.85 13.82
N PRO A 37 -19.37 13.47 13.13
CA PRO A 37 -20.73 13.68 13.63
C PRO A 37 -20.98 12.85 14.89
N GLU A 38 -21.71 13.42 15.85
CA GLU A 38 -22.06 12.75 17.10
C GLU A 38 -23.04 11.59 16.86
N ARG A 39 -24.03 11.81 15.99
CA ARG A 39 -25.05 10.83 15.59
C ARG A 39 -25.20 10.78 14.08
N PRO A 40 -24.28 10.13 13.36
CA PRO A 40 -24.35 10.06 11.90
C PRO A 40 -25.58 9.26 11.47
N LYS A 41 -26.39 9.86 10.59
CA LYS A 41 -27.59 9.21 10.00
C LYS A 41 -27.27 8.52 8.67
N THR A 42 -26.18 8.91 8.02
CA THR A 42 -25.76 8.43 6.70
C THR A 42 -24.26 8.22 6.67
N ASN A 43 -23.79 7.44 5.69
CA ASN A 43 -22.37 7.28 5.43
C ASN A 43 -21.71 8.64 5.18
N TYR A 44 -20.44 8.77 5.55
CA TYR A 44 -19.71 10.01 5.35
C TYR A 44 -18.22 9.77 5.10
N TYR A 45 -17.57 10.76 4.50
CA TYR A 45 -16.14 10.86 4.34
C TYR A 45 -15.60 11.98 5.22
N ARG A 46 -14.42 11.76 5.81
CA ARG A 46 -13.68 12.79 6.51
C ARG A 46 -12.23 12.76 6.08
N ARG A 47 -11.67 13.92 5.75
CA ARG A 47 -10.24 14.04 5.43
C ARG A 47 -9.41 13.72 6.67
N LEU A 48 -8.35 12.93 6.50
CA LEU A 48 -7.41 12.64 7.58
C LEU A 48 -6.22 13.60 7.50
N PRO A 49 -5.97 14.40 8.55
CA PRO A 49 -4.80 15.26 8.58
C PRO A 49 -3.52 14.42 8.80
N LEU A 50 -2.35 15.00 8.54
CA LEU A 50 -1.08 14.27 8.55
C LEU A 50 -0.66 13.79 9.95
N ASP A 51 -1.05 14.53 10.98
CA ASP A 51 -0.82 14.23 12.40
C ASP A 51 -1.77 13.14 12.94
N ASP A 52 -2.83 12.78 12.20
CA ASP A 52 -3.73 11.70 12.60
C ASP A 52 -2.97 10.36 12.67
N PRO A 53 -3.09 9.58 13.76
CA PRO A 53 -2.41 8.29 13.91
C PRO A 53 -2.63 7.32 12.74
N ARG A 54 -3.79 7.38 12.07
CA ARG A 54 -4.11 6.53 10.91
C ARG A 54 -3.39 7.00 9.65
N SER A 55 -3.23 8.31 9.49
CA SER A 55 -2.41 8.90 8.41
C SER A 55 -0.93 8.59 8.64
N ILE A 56 -0.45 8.71 9.88
CA ILE A 56 0.90 8.30 10.29
C ILE A 56 1.14 6.82 9.98
N TYR A 57 0.19 5.94 10.30
CA TYR A 57 0.26 4.52 9.98
C TYR A 57 0.41 4.29 8.47
N TRP A 58 -0.47 4.89 7.66
CA TRP A 58 -0.40 4.81 6.19
C TRP A 58 0.97 5.24 5.64
N ARG A 59 1.48 6.38 6.11
CA ARG A 59 2.79 6.92 5.67
C ARG A 59 3.96 6.06 6.11
N LYS A 60 3.89 5.41 7.29
CA LYS A 60 4.91 4.45 7.76
C LYS A 60 4.91 3.17 6.93
N GLU A 61 3.73 2.63 6.64
CA GLU A 61 3.58 1.42 5.81
C GLU A 61 4.14 1.65 4.41
N LEU A 62 3.81 2.80 3.80
CA LEU A 62 4.35 3.18 2.50
C LEU A 62 5.87 3.34 2.55
N ALA A 63 6.40 4.12 3.50
CA ALA A 63 7.84 4.37 3.59
C ALA A 63 8.64 3.08 3.80
N THR A 64 8.18 2.22 4.70
CA THR A 64 8.84 0.95 5.02
C THR A 64 8.93 0.05 3.78
N ARG A 65 7.83 -0.08 3.04
CA ARG A 65 7.81 -0.92 1.83
C ARG A 65 8.55 -0.28 0.67
N PHE A 66 8.42 1.03 0.50
CA PHE A 66 9.13 1.79 -0.52
C PHE A 66 10.64 1.65 -0.38
N VAL A 67 11.19 1.84 0.82
CA VAL A 67 12.63 1.68 1.08
C VAL A 67 13.08 0.26 0.73
N ARG A 68 12.32 -0.77 1.12
CA ARG A 68 12.63 -2.16 0.75
C ARG A 68 12.67 -2.36 -0.77
N GLU A 69 11.70 -1.81 -1.51
CA GLU A 69 11.68 -1.92 -2.97
C GLU A 69 12.87 -1.20 -3.62
N GLN A 70 13.27 -0.03 -3.12
CA GLN A 70 14.45 0.67 -3.63
C GLN A 70 15.73 -0.14 -3.37
N HIS A 71 15.90 -0.69 -2.17
CA HIS A 71 17.06 -1.53 -1.84
C HIS A 71 17.12 -2.80 -2.70
N LEU A 72 15.99 -3.48 -2.92
CA LEU A 72 15.92 -4.65 -3.80
C LEU A 72 16.27 -4.30 -5.25
N SER A 73 15.83 -3.14 -5.74
CA SER A 73 16.17 -2.69 -7.10
C SER A 73 17.66 -2.34 -7.25
N ASN A 74 18.31 -1.91 -6.16
CA ASN A 74 19.72 -1.52 -6.17
C ASN A 74 20.68 -2.70 -5.95
N SER A 75 20.20 -3.83 -5.43
CA SER A 75 21.02 -5.05 -5.24
C SER A 75 21.07 -5.97 -6.46
N ASN A 76 20.41 -5.60 -7.56
CA ASN A 76 20.33 -6.45 -8.74
C ASN A 76 21.40 -6.06 -9.77
N ASN A 77 22.45 -6.89 -9.81
CA ASN A 77 23.09 -7.33 -11.05
C ASN A 77 22.02 -7.63 -12.14
N PRO A 78 22.33 -7.43 -13.44
CA PRO A 78 21.33 -7.44 -14.51
C PRO A 78 20.90 -8.85 -14.91
N SER A 79 20.14 -9.54 -14.07
CA SER A 79 19.41 -10.76 -14.46
C SER A 79 18.45 -11.22 -13.35
N SER A 80 17.19 -10.78 -13.38
CA SER A 80 16.03 -11.61 -12.99
C SER A 80 14.73 -10.82 -13.09
N GLY A 81 13.85 -11.30 -13.97
CA GLY A 81 12.52 -10.77 -14.19
C GLY A 81 11.56 -11.05 -13.05
N CYS A 82 10.43 -10.33 -13.10
CA CYS A 82 9.25 -10.48 -12.25
C CYS A 82 8.88 -11.94 -11.97
N PRO A 83 8.55 -12.33 -10.72
CA PRO A 83 7.84 -13.58 -10.49
C PRO A 83 6.38 -13.40 -10.91
N THR A 84 6.04 -13.93 -12.07
CA THR A 84 4.65 -14.23 -12.43
C THR A 84 4.15 -15.35 -11.52
N SER A 85 3.15 -15.03 -10.70
CA SER A 85 2.40 -16.02 -9.93
C SER A 85 1.62 -16.94 -10.86
N SER A 86 2.11 -18.16 -11.07
CA SER A 86 1.32 -19.26 -11.61
C SER A 86 1.33 -20.40 -10.61
N VAL A 87 0.19 -20.53 -9.95
CA VAL A 87 -0.19 -21.58 -9.00
C VAL A 87 -0.21 -22.93 -9.72
N PRO A 88 0.31 -24.03 -9.14
CA PRO A 88 -0.08 -25.37 -9.56
C PRO A 88 -1.26 -25.87 -8.73
N SER A 89 -2.30 -26.27 -9.46
CA SER A 89 -3.52 -26.92 -9.02
C SER A 89 -3.29 -28.14 -8.14
N SER A 90 -4.05 -28.22 -7.05
CA SER A 90 -4.23 -29.43 -6.25
C SER A 90 -5.03 -30.48 -7.02
N ASN A 91 -4.60 -31.74 -6.97
CA ASN A 91 -5.48 -32.88 -7.23
C ASN A 91 -4.99 -34.18 -6.56
N ARG A 92 -5.86 -34.72 -5.68
CA ARG A 92 -6.17 -36.15 -5.36
C ARG A 92 -5.09 -37.02 -4.69
N ARG A 93 -5.39 -38.06 -3.89
CA ARG A 93 -6.54 -38.54 -3.07
C ARG A 93 -6.07 -39.90 -2.48
N ALA A 94 -6.43 -40.20 -1.22
CA ALA A 94 -6.57 -41.56 -0.60
C ALA A 94 -5.28 -42.43 -0.48
N SER A 95 -5.05 -43.31 0.50
CA SER A 95 -5.85 -43.89 1.59
C SER A 95 -4.95 -44.76 2.51
N THR A 96 -5.43 -44.97 3.74
CA THR A 96 -5.32 -46.18 4.61
C THR A 96 -4.06 -46.56 5.40
N ASN A 97 -4.34 -46.85 6.69
CA ASN A 97 -3.80 -47.89 7.59
C ASN A 97 -2.41 -47.65 8.22
N SER A 98 -2.07 -48.08 9.45
CA SER A 98 -2.73 -48.45 10.72
C SER A 98 -1.63 -49.07 11.59
N VAL A 99 -1.47 -48.66 12.87
CA VAL A 99 -0.85 -49.42 14.01
C VAL A 99 0.66 -49.74 13.84
N SER A 100 1.63 -49.62 14.77
CA SER A 100 1.77 -49.82 16.22
C SER A 100 3.16 -49.32 16.68
N ASN A 101 3.24 -48.63 17.83
CA ASN A 101 4.07 -48.87 19.04
C ASN A 101 5.61 -49.16 19.01
N PRO A 102 6.32 -49.03 20.17
CA PRO A 102 7.50 -48.16 20.32
C PRO A 102 8.82 -48.91 20.61
N SER A 103 9.97 -48.20 20.59
CA SER A 103 11.07 -48.25 21.59
C SER A 103 12.42 -47.74 21.04
N THR A 104 13.04 -46.87 21.83
CA THR A 104 14.47 -46.81 22.19
C THR A 104 15.55 -46.77 21.10
N ALA A 105 16.26 -45.64 20.98
CA ALA A 105 17.73 -45.54 21.16
C ALA A 105 18.27 -44.17 20.74
N THR A 106 18.82 -43.46 21.73
CA THR A 106 20.09 -42.70 21.71
C THR A 106 20.58 -42.15 20.35
N HIS A 107 20.41 -40.84 20.15
CA HIS A 107 21.19 -40.05 19.19
C HIS A 107 22.12 -39.06 19.93
N PRO A 108 23.36 -38.84 19.41
CA PRO A 108 24.37 -37.96 20.00
C PRO A 108 23.98 -36.46 19.89
N PRO A 109 24.59 -35.57 20.71
CA PRO A 109 24.26 -34.15 20.72
C PRO A 109 24.59 -33.52 19.36
N SER A 110 23.57 -33.05 18.67
CA SER A 110 23.70 -32.31 17.43
C SER A 110 24.15 -30.88 17.77
N THR A 111 25.46 -30.68 17.77
CA THR A 111 26.08 -29.36 17.62
C THR A 111 25.73 -28.85 16.22
N GLY A 112 24.80 -27.91 16.10
CA GLY A 112 24.29 -27.52 14.79
C GLY A 112 23.51 -26.20 14.79
N LEU A 113 24.26 -25.12 14.57
CA LEU A 113 23.84 -23.82 14.03
C LEU A 113 22.66 -23.13 14.73
N ALA A 114 23.01 -22.32 15.74
CA ALA A 114 22.23 -21.13 16.07
C ALA A 114 22.10 -20.26 14.82
N SER A 115 20.96 -20.38 14.12
CA SER A 115 20.57 -19.47 13.07
C SER A 115 20.48 -18.09 13.69
N THR A 116 21.52 -17.29 13.48
CA THR A 116 21.57 -15.91 13.91
C THR A 116 20.55 -15.17 13.07
N HIS A 117 19.30 -15.18 13.53
CA HIS A 117 18.23 -14.35 13.02
C HIS A 117 18.60 -12.93 13.45
N GLN A 118 19.52 -12.29 12.71
CA GLN A 118 19.80 -10.87 12.88
C GLN A 118 18.48 -10.17 12.59
N SER A 119 17.80 -9.78 13.65
CA SER A 119 16.66 -8.88 13.63
C SER A 119 17.21 -7.52 13.23
N VAL A 120 17.43 -7.35 11.92
CA VAL A 120 17.78 -6.06 11.33
C VAL A 120 16.60 -5.14 11.65
N THR A 121 16.77 -4.36 12.72
CA THR A 121 15.83 -3.32 13.11
C THR A 121 15.99 -2.22 12.08
N LEU A 122 15.22 -2.33 10.99
CA LEU A 122 15.22 -1.30 9.96
C LEU A 122 14.87 0.04 10.60
N PRO A 123 15.54 1.14 10.21
CA PRO A 123 15.18 2.47 10.68
C PRO A 123 13.68 2.72 10.46
N LYS A 124 13.05 3.40 11.40
CA LYS A 124 11.61 3.66 11.34
C LYS A 124 11.33 4.80 10.35
N PHE A 125 11.18 4.46 9.07
CA PHE A 125 10.89 5.43 8.02
C PHE A 125 9.41 5.87 8.04
N ILE A 126 9.17 7.14 7.72
CA ILE A 126 7.84 7.70 7.50
C ILE A 126 7.92 8.69 6.33
N LEU A 127 6.94 8.66 5.41
CA LEU A 127 6.82 9.70 4.39
C LEU A 127 6.45 11.01 5.06
N THR A 128 7.13 12.12 4.76
CA THR A 128 6.80 13.43 5.33
C THR A 128 5.39 13.88 4.94
N ASP A 129 4.99 13.62 3.72
CA ASP A 129 3.66 13.90 3.17
C ASP A 129 3.28 12.84 2.12
N PHE A 130 2.03 12.85 1.67
CA PHE A 130 1.64 12.17 0.44
C PHE A 130 2.14 12.96 -0.78
N PRO A 131 2.30 12.33 -1.96
CA PRO A 131 2.66 13.07 -3.17
C PRO A 131 1.64 14.19 -3.50
N PRO A 132 2.05 15.25 -4.22
CA PRO A 132 1.16 16.35 -4.57
C PRO A 132 -0.14 15.86 -5.23
N GLY A 133 -1.27 16.43 -4.82
CA GLY A 133 -2.60 16.03 -5.31
C GLY A 133 -3.22 14.82 -4.61
N TYR A 134 -2.47 14.11 -3.76
CA TYR A 134 -2.99 12.95 -3.03
C TYR A 134 -3.48 13.30 -1.64
N THR A 135 -4.67 12.81 -1.29
CA THR A 135 -5.30 13.06 0.02
C THR A 135 -5.90 11.78 0.59
N LEU A 136 -5.70 11.56 1.89
CA LEU A 136 -6.23 10.39 2.60
C LEU A 136 -7.58 10.72 3.26
N TRP A 137 -8.55 9.86 3.04
CA TRP A 137 -9.91 10.00 3.53
C TRP A 137 -10.34 8.77 4.33
N GLU A 138 -11.02 9.00 5.45
CA GLU A 138 -11.75 7.99 6.19
C GLU A 138 -13.19 7.94 5.66
N TYR A 139 -13.63 6.76 5.24
CA TYR A 139 -15.03 6.48 4.93
C TYR A 139 -15.66 5.72 6.09
N VAL A 140 -16.78 6.23 6.58
CA VAL A 140 -17.52 5.61 7.69
C VAL A 140 -18.87 5.14 7.18
N THR A 141 -19.12 3.83 7.28
CA THR A 141 -20.43 3.27 6.99
C THR A 141 -21.28 3.27 8.25
N VAL A 142 -22.40 3.99 8.22
CA VAL A 142 -23.40 3.96 9.27
C VAL A 142 -24.27 2.73 9.05
N ALA A 143 -24.22 1.81 9.99
CA ALA A 143 -25.08 0.65 9.93
C ALA A 143 -26.47 1.02 10.44
N ASN A 144 -27.48 0.97 9.56
CA ASN A 144 -28.88 0.97 9.97
C ASN A 144 -29.17 -0.35 10.68
N GLY A 145 -29.13 -0.36 12.02
CA GLY A 145 -29.49 -1.52 12.85
C GLY A 145 -28.42 -2.62 13.01
N LYS A 146 -27.18 -2.44 12.54
CA LYS A 146 -26.06 -3.36 12.91
C LYS A 146 -25.16 -2.73 13.96
N HIS A 147 -24.70 -3.54 14.91
CA HIS A 147 -23.86 -3.11 16.05
C HIS A 147 -22.46 -2.56 15.69
N ARG A 148 -22.02 -2.63 14.43
CA ARG A 148 -20.64 -2.27 14.06
C ARG A 148 -20.60 -1.22 12.96
N VAL A 149 -20.06 -0.06 13.30
CA VAL A 149 -19.65 0.97 12.34
C VAL A 149 -18.38 0.49 11.64
N ARG A 150 -18.45 0.31 10.32
CA ARG A 150 -17.28 -0.03 9.50
C ARG A 150 -16.55 1.25 9.11
N LYS A 151 -15.22 1.21 9.19
CA LYS A 151 -14.33 2.31 8.78
C LYS A 151 -13.36 1.79 7.72
N ASP A 152 -13.32 2.47 6.59
CA ASP A 152 -12.39 2.21 5.50
C ASP A 152 -11.54 3.46 5.23
N PHE A 153 -10.36 3.27 4.64
CA PHE A 153 -9.46 4.37 4.29
C PHE A 153 -9.16 4.34 2.80
N TYR A 154 -9.26 5.50 2.17
CA TYR A 154 -9.05 5.65 0.74
C TYR A 154 -8.11 6.82 0.47
N LEU A 155 -7.08 6.57 -0.33
CA LEU A 155 -6.23 7.62 -0.87
C LEU A 155 -6.77 8.03 -2.24
N TYR A 156 -7.19 9.29 -2.36
CA TYR A 156 -7.63 9.90 -3.61
C TYR A 156 -6.51 10.74 -4.23
N GLY A 157 -6.69 11.18 -5.48
CA GLY A 157 -5.70 11.98 -6.22
C GLY A 157 -5.16 11.35 -7.50
N HIS A 158 -5.64 10.17 -7.90
CA HIS A 158 -5.13 9.50 -9.10
C HIS A 158 -5.52 10.24 -10.39
N PRO A 159 -4.61 10.49 -11.36
CA PRO A 159 -4.92 11.28 -12.56
C PRO A 159 -6.13 10.81 -13.38
N HIS A 160 -6.48 9.53 -13.31
CA HIS A 160 -7.63 8.96 -14.03
C HIS A 160 -8.98 9.14 -13.29
N GLY A 161 -9.06 10.05 -12.32
CA GLY A 161 -10.31 10.48 -11.68
C GLY A 161 -10.68 9.79 -10.37
N VAL A 162 -11.83 10.19 -9.82
CA VAL A 162 -12.30 9.89 -8.45
C VAL A 162 -12.58 8.42 -8.17
N SER A 163 -12.94 7.64 -9.19
CA SER A 163 -13.23 6.20 -9.04
C SER A 163 -11.96 5.38 -8.79
N ARG A 164 -10.79 5.93 -9.12
CA ARG A 164 -9.48 5.25 -9.13
C ARG A 164 -8.70 5.46 -7.83
N ARG A 165 -9.41 5.53 -6.70
CA ARG A 165 -8.83 5.67 -5.34
C ARG A 165 -8.09 4.42 -4.87
N TYR A 166 -7.09 4.55 -4.00
CA TYR A 166 -6.37 3.40 -3.45
C TYR A 166 -6.97 2.95 -2.11
N LYS A 167 -7.26 1.65 -1.96
CA LYS A 167 -7.90 1.08 -0.75
C LYS A 167 -6.90 0.64 0.34
N SER A 168 -5.60 0.63 0.03
CA SER A 168 -4.55 0.27 0.98
C SER A 168 -3.19 0.82 0.53
N PRO A 169 -2.20 0.92 1.43
CA PRO A 169 -0.83 1.25 1.08
C PRO A 169 -0.25 0.34 -0.02
N ASN A 170 -0.57 -0.96 -0.01
CA ASN A 170 -0.09 -1.92 -1.01
C ASN A 170 -0.61 -1.63 -2.41
N HIS A 171 -1.85 -1.17 -2.53
CA HIS A 171 -2.38 -0.79 -3.84
C HIS A 171 -1.70 0.47 -4.39
N PHE A 172 -1.28 1.38 -3.50
CA PHE A 172 -0.65 2.65 -3.90
C PHE A 172 0.85 2.52 -4.15
N LEU A 173 1.55 1.64 -3.43
CA LEU A 173 2.99 1.45 -3.50
C LEU A 173 3.57 1.34 -4.94
N PRO A 174 3.04 0.51 -5.86
CA PRO A 174 3.56 0.47 -7.22
C PRO A 174 3.41 1.80 -7.97
N HIS A 175 2.38 2.59 -7.63
CA HIS A 175 2.22 3.94 -8.17
C HIS A 175 3.21 4.93 -7.54
N LEU A 176 3.42 4.84 -6.22
CA LEU A 176 4.41 5.66 -5.52
C LEU A 176 5.83 5.44 -6.05
N CYS A 177 6.21 4.17 -6.31
CA CYS A 177 7.51 3.84 -6.92
C CYS A 177 7.64 4.30 -8.36
N TRP A 178 6.54 4.40 -9.09
CA TRP A 178 6.52 5.00 -10.41
C TRP A 178 6.71 6.53 -10.34
N LEU A 179 5.95 7.20 -9.46
CA LEU A 179 6.06 8.64 -9.20
C LEU A 179 7.48 9.02 -8.76
N SER A 180 8.11 8.25 -7.88
CA SER A 180 9.44 8.56 -7.35
C SER A 180 10.56 8.50 -8.38
N LYS A 181 10.36 7.75 -9.48
CA LYS A 181 11.34 7.63 -10.56
C LYS A 181 11.20 8.72 -11.62
N GLY A 182 10.21 9.61 -11.50
CA GLY A 182 9.92 10.65 -12.49
C GLY A 182 9.57 10.08 -13.86
N MET A 183 9.17 8.80 -13.94
CA MET A 183 8.95 8.13 -15.23
C MET A 183 7.62 8.59 -15.82
N VAL A 184 7.65 8.99 -17.09
CA VAL A 184 6.46 9.08 -17.95
C VAL A 184 6.30 7.74 -18.66
N GLY A 185 5.16 7.05 -18.49
CA GLY A 185 4.94 5.73 -19.12
C GLY A 185 4.10 4.76 -18.30
N LYS A 186 4.21 3.46 -18.62
CA LYS A 186 3.34 2.40 -18.05
C LYS A 186 3.60 2.19 -16.55
N CYS A 187 2.62 2.54 -15.73
CA CYS A 187 2.63 2.25 -14.31
C CYS A 187 2.01 0.87 -14.01
N GLY A 188 2.63 0.08 -13.14
CA GLY A 188 2.15 -1.24 -12.72
C GLY A 188 0.91 -1.25 -11.82
N CYS A 189 0.40 -0.08 -11.44
CA CYS A 189 -0.68 0.04 -10.45
C CYS A 189 -2.03 -0.48 -10.98
N LEU A 190 -2.90 -1.03 -10.11
CA LEU A 190 -4.24 -1.50 -10.52
C LEU A 190 -5.08 -0.39 -11.18
N PRO A 191 -5.16 0.84 -10.62
CA PRO A 191 -5.83 1.94 -11.30
C PRO A 191 -5.31 2.26 -12.71
N CYS A 192 -4.00 2.19 -12.90
CA CYS A 192 -3.29 2.54 -14.13
C CYS A 192 -3.52 1.50 -15.23
N ASN A 193 -3.59 0.22 -14.84
CA ASN A 193 -3.73 -0.92 -15.75
C ASN A 193 -5.18 -1.37 -15.96
N GLY A 194 -6.17 -0.56 -15.54
CA GLY A 194 -7.58 -0.82 -15.79
C GLY A 194 -8.22 -1.95 -14.96
N ARG A 195 -7.48 -2.60 -14.05
CA ARG A 195 -7.96 -3.74 -13.24
C ARG A 195 -8.65 -3.34 -11.93
N TYR A 196 -9.52 -2.32 -11.98
CA TYR A 196 -10.15 -1.74 -10.78
C TYR A 196 -11.64 -2.03 -10.71
#